data_AF-A0A6G2QPL1-F1
#
_entry.id   AF-A0A6G2QPL1-F1
#
_cell.length_a   1.000
_cell.length_b   1.000
_cell.length_c   1.000
_cell.angle_alpha   90.00
_cell.angle_beta   90.00
_cell.angle_gamma   90.00
#
_symmetry.space_group_name_H-M   'P 1'
#
loop_
_entity.id
_entity.type
_entity.pdbx_description
1 polymer ?
#
loop_
_entity_poly.entity_id
_entity_poly.type
_entity_poly.pdbx_seq_one_letter_code
_entity_poly.pdbx_strand_id
1 'polypeptide(L)'
;MEAEQLPVPVREFTDCLRDLLARLDGTGGWCAVFWRRDPDGMRACLDGREAPPWDVMESLLQDLAAAYGSAVAVSETARVRTLHAAALAAHDARPGAREALRDRLDVMLREQRYAAERR
;
A
#
# COMPACT_ATOMS: atom_id res chain seq x y z
N MET A 1 12.89 15.81 -20.02
CA MET A 1 12.42 15.16 -18.78
C MET A 1 12.22 13.70 -19.11
N GLU A 2 13.16 12.84 -18.77
CA GLU A 2 12.89 11.40 -18.79
C GLU A 2 11.78 11.17 -17.78
N ALA A 3 10.64 10.62 -18.23
CA ALA A 3 9.68 10.06 -17.29
C ALA A 3 10.46 9.04 -16.47
N GLU A 4 10.70 9.32 -15.19
CA GLU A 4 11.35 8.39 -14.26
C GLU A 4 10.55 7.08 -14.32
N GLN A 5 11.06 6.12 -15.08
CA GLN A 5 10.45 4.82 -15.18
C GLN A 5 10.56 4.21 -13.80
N LEU A 6 9.41 3.96 -13.16
CA LEU A 6 9.33 3.21 -11.90
C LEU A 6 10.20 1.93 -11.98
N PRO A 7 10.78 1.45 -10.89
CA PRO A 7 11.40 0.12 -10.90
C PRO A 7 10.39 -0.95 -11.34
N VAL A 8 10.83 -1.97 -12.07
CA VAL A 8 9.94 -3.06 -12.55
C VAL A 8 9.10 -3.67 -11.42
N PRO A 9 9.67 -4.00 -10.23
CA PRO A 9 8.88 -4.54 -9.13
C PRO A 9 7.75 -3.61 -8.66
N VAL A 10 7.99 -2.29 -8.70
CA VAL A 10 6.99 -1.29 -8.33
C VAL A 10 5.88 -1.25 -9.38
N ARG A 11 6.21 -1.28 -10.68
CA ARG A 11 5.20 -1.37 -11.75
C ARG A 11 4.32 -2.60 -11.61
N GLU A 12 4.91 -3.78 -11.50
CA GLU A 12 4.17 -5.04 -11.40
C GLU A 12 3.23 -5.04 -10.19
N PHE A 13 3.68 -4.50 -9.06
CA PHE A 13 2.83 -4.33 -7.89
C PHE A 13 1.71 -3.32 -8.13
N THR A 14 1.99 -2.15 -8.72
CA THR A 14 0.96 -1.12 -8.97
C THR A 14 -0.09 -1.59 -9.97
N ASP A 15 0.30 -2.38 -10.97
CA ASP A 15 -0.64 -2.97 -11.94
C ASP A 15 -1.53 -3.99 -11.22
N CYS A 16 -0.94 -4.88 -10.41
CA CYS A 16 -1.70 -5.82 -9.59
C CYS A 16 -2.66 -5.11 -8.62
N LEU A 17 -2.24 -4.01 -8.00
CA LEU A 17 -3.08 -3.22 -7.10
C LEU A 17 -4.24 -2.55 -7.86
N ARG A 18 -3.98 -2.01 -9.06
CA ARG A 18 -5.01 -1.40 -9.90
C ARG A 18 -6.06 -2.42 -10.33
N ASP A 19 -5.63 -3.61 -10.73
CA ASP A 19 -6.51 -4.72 -11.08
C ASP A 19 -7.35 -5.17 -9.87
N LEU A 20 -6.75 -5.25 -8.69
CA LEU A 20 -7.46 -5.57 -7.45
C LEU A 20 -8.53 -4.51 -7.15
N LEU A 21 -8.18 -3.22 -7.17
CA LEU A 21 -9.13 -2.15 -6.87
C LEU A 21 -10.24 -2.03 -7.92
N ALA A 22 -9.95 -2.30 -9.19
CA ALA A 22 -10.94 -2.33 -10.26
C ALA A 22 -12.00 -3.42 -10.04
N ARG A 23 -11.65 -4.53 -9.38
CA ARG A 23 -12.61 -5.61 -9.03
C ARG A 23 -13.43 -5.31 -7.79
N LEU A 24 -12.96 -4.44 -6.91
CA LEU A 24 -13.69 -4.09 -5.68
C LEU A 24 -14.74 -2.98 -5.89
N ASP A 25 -14.80 -2.40 -7.09
CA ASP A 25 -15.73 -1.34 -7.54
C ASP A 25 -15.81 -0.07 -6.63
N GLY A 26 -15.00 0.03 -5.57
CA GLY A 26 -14.88 1.22 -4.70
C GLY A 26 -16.16 1.64 -3.96
N THR A 27 -17.24 0.87 -4.07
CA THR A 27 -18.59 1.25 -3.60
C THR A 27 -18.90 0.76 -2.18
N GLY A 28 -18.04 -0.10 -1.60
CA GLY A 28 -18.22 -0.63 -0.24
C GLY A 28 -16.92 -1.14 0.38
N GLY A 29 -17.03 -1.74 1.58
CA GLY A 29 -15.91 -2.36 2.27
C GLY A 29 -14.85 -1.39 2.77
N TRP A 30 -13.68 -1.93 3.08
CA TRP A 30 -12.49 -1.16 3.47
C TRP A 30 -11.95 -0.29 2.34
N CYS A 31 -12.05 -0.74 1.08
CA CYS A 31 -11.68 0.02 -0.10
C CYS A 31 -12.33 1.41 -0.11
N ALA A 32 -13.66 1.47 0.09
CA ALA A 32 -14.39 2.74 0.17
C ALA A 32 -13.98 3.59 1.39
N VAL A 33 -13.64 2.95 2.53
CA VAL A 33 -13.17 3.66 3.74
C VAL A 33 -11.82 4.33 3.48
N PHE A 34 -10.87 3.63 2.88
CA PHE A 34 -9.54 4.17 2.59
C PHE A 34 -9.62 5.32 1.58
N TRP A 35 -10.38 5.17 0.50
CA TRP A 35 -10.59 6.25 -0.47
C TRP A 35 -11.23 7.49 0.14
N ARG A 36 -12.17 7.34 1.08
CA ARG A 36 -12.79 8.47 1.77
C ARG A 36 -11.85 9.11 2.80
N ARG A 37 -11.02 8.31 3.47
CA ARG A 37 -10.14 8.78 4.55
C ARG A 37 -8.90 9.48 4.01
N ASP A 38 -8.27 8.92 2.98
CA ASP A 38 -7.02 9.40 2.42
C ASP A 38 -6.94 9.11 0.90
N PRO A 39 -7.66 9.88 0.07
CA PRO A 39 -7.65 9.69 -1.37
C PRO A 39 -6.28 9.96 -2.00
N ASP A 40 -5.48 10.83 -1.41
CA ASP A 40 -4.16 11.19 -1.93
C ASP A 40 -3.14 10.09 -1.62
N GLY A 41 -3.18 9.50 -0.43
CA GLY A 41 -2.41 8.29 -0.09
C GLY A 41 -2.75 7.11 -1.00
N MET A 42 -4.04 6.89 -1.29
CA MET A 42 -4.46 5.86 -2.24
C MET A 42 -3.92 6.10 -3.65
N ARG A 43 -3.96 7.34 -4.15
CA ARG A 43 -3.34 7.71 -5.43
C ARG A 43 -1.83 7.53 -5.42
N ALA A 44 -1.16 7.92 -4.33
CA ALA A 44 0.29 7.73 -4.19
C ALA A 44 0.69 6.25 -4.27
N CYS A 45 -0.12 5.35 -3.71
CA CYS A 45 0.05 3.91 -3.83
C CYS A 45 -0.14 3.42 -5.27
N LEU A 46 -1.19 3.88 -5.96
CA LEU A 46 -1.47 3.51 -7.36
C LEU A 46 -0.45 4.06 -8.36
N ASP A 47 0.16 5.20 -8.05
CA ASP A 47 1.20 5.82 -8.86
C ASP A 47 2.60 5.26 -8.54
N GLY A 48 2.71 4.32 -7.61
CA GLY A 48 3.99 3.72 -7.20
C GLY A 48 4.93 4.70 -6.49
N ARG A 49 4.39 5.82 -5.98
CA ARG A 49 5.16 6.79 -5.19
C ARG A 49 5.36 6.32 -3.76
N GLU A 50 4.35 5.63 -3.21
CA GLU A 50 4.39 5.03 -1.88
C GLU A 50 4.01 3.54 -1.96
N ALA A 51 4.58 2.73 -1.07
CA ALA A 51 4.13 1.35 -0.87
C ALA A 51 3.02 1.36 0.20
N PRO A 52 1.84 0.77 -0.07
CA PRO A 52 0.78 0.68 0.93
C PRO A 52 1.24 -0.19 2.10
N PRO A 53 0.85 0.13 3.34
CA PRO A 53 1.03 -0.76 4.48
C PRO A 53 0.40 -2.15 4.23
N TRP A 54 0.98 -3.21 4.79
CA TRP A 54 0.46 -4.57 4.57
C TRP A 54 -0.94 -4.76 5.18
N ASP A 55 -1.24 -4.12 6.31
CA ASP A 55 -2.57 -4.15 6.92
C ASP A 55 -3.65 -3.55 6.01
N VAL A 56 -3.32 -2.51 5.25
CA VAL A 56 -4.21 -1.97 4.20
C VAL A 56 -4.45 -3.01 3.11
N MET A 57 -3.40 -3.72 2.68
CA MET A 57 -3.54 -4.81 1.70
C MET A 57 -4.38 -5.96 2.24
N GLU A 58 -4.22 -6.34 3.50
CA GLU A 58 -5.04 -7.36 4.15
C GLU A 58 -6.52 -6.97 4.20
N SER A 59 -6.83 -5.71 4.51
CA SER A 59 -8.19 -5.20 4.46
C SER A 59 -8.80 -5.24 3.04
N LEU A 60 -8.03 -4.91 2.00
CA LEU A 60 -8.49 -5.02 0.61
C LEU A 60 -8.71 -6.48 0.19
N LEU A 61 -7.86 -7.40 0.65
CA LEU A 61 -8.01 -8.84 0.41
C LEU A 61 -9.21 -9.42 1.17
N GLN A 62 -9.57 -8.87 2.33
CA GLN A 62 -10.83 -9.19 3.03
C GLN A 62 -12.05 -8.75 2.24
N ASP A 63 -12.03 -7.55 1.65
CA ASP A 63 -13.10 -7.11 0.74
C ASP A 63 -13.21 -8.06 -0.47
N LEU A 64 -12.07 -8.50 -1.01
CA LEU A 64 -12.04 -9.48 -2.10
C LEU A 64 -12.65 -10.82 -1.67
N ALA A 65 -12.35 -11.30 -0.47
CA ALA A 65 -12.93 -12.52 0.08
C ALA A 65 -14.44 -12.39 0.27
N ALA A 66 -14.93 -11.23 0.69
CA ALA A 66 -16.36 -10.95 0.83
C ALA A 66 -17.09 -10.93 -0.52
N ALA A 67 -16.45 -10.41 -1.57
CA ALA A 67 -17.05 -10.32 -2.91
C ALA A 67 -16.94 -11.60 -3.75
N TYR A 68 -15.80 -12.31 -3.67
CA TYR A 68 -15.47 -13.43 -4.58
C TYR A 68 -15.18 -14.76 -3.87
N GLY A 69 -15.27 -14.80 -2.54
CA GLY A 69 -15.04 -15.98 -1.72
C GLY A 69 -13.60 -16.18 -1.26
N SER A 70 -13.44 -16.94 -0.19
CA SER A 70 -12.16 -17.12 0.51
C SER A 70 -11.09 -17.82 -0.32
N ALA A 71 -11.47 -18.80 -1.16
CA ALA A 71 -10.51 -19.52 -2.00
C ALA A 71 -9.81 -18.59 -3.01
N VAL A 72 -10.56 -17.68 -3.63
CA VAL A 72 -10.02 -16.66 -4.55
C VAL A 72 -9.08 -15.73 -3.79
N ALA A 73 -9.49 -15.25 -2.62
CA ALA A 73 -8.69 -14.35 -1.82
C ALA A 73 -7.37 -14.97 -1.33
N VAL A 74 -7.35 -16.25 -0.95
CA VAL A 74 -6.12 -16.95 -0.53
C VAL A 74 -5.11 -17.03 -1.67
N SER A 75 -5.56 -17.40 -2.88
CA SER A 75 -4.70 -17.43 -4.07
C SER A 75 -4.13 -16.05 -4.38
N GLU A 76 -4.99 -15.02 -4.33
CA GLU A 76 -4.56 -13.65 -4.62
C GLU A 76 -3.60 -13.09 -3.55
N THR A 77 -3.84 -13.42 -2.28
CA THR A 77 -2.98 -13.01 -1.16
C THR A 77 -1.53 -13.44 -1.36
N ALA A 78 -1.30 -14.69 -1.78
CA ALA A 78 0.05 -15.21 -2.00
C ALA A 78 0.80 -14.44 -3.11
N ARG A 79 0.10 -14.16 -4.22
CA ARG A 79 0.64 -13.36 -5.33
C ARG A 79 0.92 -11.92 -4.89
N VAL A 80 -0.05 -11.26 -4.29
CA VAL A 80 0.04 -9.87 -3.82
C VAL A 80 1.17 -9.71 -2.80
N ARG A 81 1.34 -10.66 -1.88
CA ARG A 81 2.40 -10.63 -0.87
C ARG A 81 3.80 -10.65 -1.48
N THR A 82 3.97 -11.44 -2.53
CA THR A 82 5.26 -11.54 -3.25
C THR A 82 5.58 -10.23 -3.97
N LEU A 83 4.61 -9.67 -4.69
CA LEU A 83 4.77 -8.40 -5.40
C LEU A 83 4.97 -7.22 -4.44
N HIS A 84 4.23 -7.19 -3.33
CA HIS A 84 4.35 -6.16 -2.30
C HIS A 84 5.74 -6.13 -1.69
N ALA A 85 6.27 -7.30 -1.30
CA ALA A 85 7.62 -7.40 -0.76
C ALA A 85 8.70 -6.95 -1.77
N ALA A 86 8.54 -7.30 -3.05
CA ALA A 86 9.48 -6.89 -4.10
C ALA A 86 9.43 -5.37 -4.36
N ALA A 87 8.23 -4.79 -4.38
CA ALA A 87 8.06 -3.34 -4.50
C ALA A 87 8.64 -2.62 -3.30
N LEU A 88 8.37 -3.08 -2.07
CA LEU A 88 8.91 -2.51 -0.84
C LEU A 88 10.45 -2.51 -0.84
N ALA A 89 11.07 -3.63 -1.22
CA ALA A 89 12.52 -3.71 -1.35
C ALA A 89 13.07 -2.72 -2.39
N ALA A 90 12.36 -2.51 -3.51
CA ALA A 90 12.74 -1.52 -4.51
C ALA A 90 12.60 -0.07 -4.00
N HIS A 91 11.58 0.22 -3.18
CA HIS A 91 11.44 1.51 -2.51
C HIS A 91 12.59 1.77 -1.53
N ASP A 92 12.92 0.78 -0.70
CA ASP A 92 13.97 0.86 0.31
C ASP A 92 15.37 0.97 -0.29
N ALA A 93 15.56 0.47 -1.52
CA ALA A 93 16.82 0.55 -2.25
C ALA A 93 17.05 1.90 -2.97
N ARG A 94 16.09 2.83 -2.94
CA ARG A 94 16.23 4.13 -3.62
C ARG A 94 17.32 4.98 -2.96
N PRO A 95 18.06 5.79 -3.74
CA PRO A 95 18.97 6.79 -3.17
C PRO A 95 18.22 7.71 -2.21
N GLY A 96 18.75 7.90 -1.00
CA GLY A 96 18.11 8.72 0.05
C GLY A 96 16.97 8.05 0.82
N ALA A 97 16.61 6.80 0.50
CA ALA A 97 15.53 6.10 1.20
C ALA A 97 15.82 5.91 2.69
N ARG A 98 17.10 5.64 3.03
CA ARG A 98 17.52 5.47 4.42
C ARG A 98 17.32 6.75 5.24
N GLU A 99 17.69 7.89 4.69
CA GLU A 99 17.51 9.20 5.31
C GLU A 99 16.03 9.52 5.47
N ALA A 100 15.22 9.35 4.41
CA ALA A 100 13.78 9.56 4.45
C ALA A 100 13.08 8.66 5.48
N LEU A 101 13.49 7.39 5.59
CA LEU A 101 12.95 6.45 6.58
C LEU A 101 13.32 6.88 8.01
N ARG A 102 14.52 7.42 8.23
CA ARG A 102 14.94 7.96 9.53
C ARG A 102 14.11 9.18 9.91
N ASP A 103 13.93 10.12 8.99
CA ASP A 103 13.13 11.32 9.22
C ASP A 103 11.68 10.95 9.59
N ARG A 104 11.10 10.00 8.85
CA ARG A 104 9.73 9.51 9.13
C ARG A 104 9.66 8.80 10.48
N LEU A 105 10.66 7.99 10.84
CA LEU A 105 10.74 7.34 12.15
C LEU A 105 10.80 8.38 13.29
N ASP A 106 11.62 9.42 13.14
CA ASP A 106 11.75 10.48 14.15
C ASP A 106 10.42 11.25 14.35
N VAL A 107 9.63 11.43 13.30
CA VAL A 107 8.27 11.99 13.41
C VAL A 107 7.35 11.02 14.17
N MET A 108 7.30 9.73 13.79
CA MET A 108 6.43 8.74 14.45
C MET A 108 6.77 8.54 15.92
N LEU A 109 8.05 8.58 16.29
CA LEU A 109 8.49 8.51 17.69
C LEU A 109 8.05 9.73 18.50
N ARG A 110 8.04 10.93 17.90
CA ARG A 110 7.52 12.14 18.54
C ARG A 110 6.02 12.05 18.76
N GLU A 111 5.28 11.66 17.71
CA GLU A 111 3.83 11.45 17.80
C GLU A 111 3.47 10.40 18.87
N GLN A 112 4.22 9.30 18.96
CA GLN A 112 4.02 8.29 19.99
C GLN A 112 4.19 8.85 21.41
N ARG A 113 5.24 9.66 21.64
CA ARG A 113 5.47 10.31 22.94
C ARG A 113 4.31 11.25 23.30
N TYR A 114 3.88 12.10 22.37
CA TYR A 114 2.73 12.98 22.59
C TYR A 114 1.42 12.22 22.83
N ALA A 115 1.18 11.11 22.14
CA ALA A 115 0.01 10.27 22.39
C ALA A 115 0.05 9.60 23.76
N ALA A 116 1.24 9.22 24.25
CA ALA A 116 1.42 8.63 25.58
C ALA A 116 1.25 9.65 26.72
N GLU A 117 1.64 10.90 26.49
CA GLU A 117 1.54 12.01 27.46
C GLU A 117 0.13 12.61 27.57
N ARG A 118 -0.74 12.41 26.56
CA ARG A 118 -2.14 12.90 26.55
C ARG A 118 -3.12 12.00 27.36
N ARG A 119 -2.62 11.17 28.27
CA ARG A 119 -3.48 10.43 29.23
C ARG A 119 -3.93 11.33 30.37
#